data_AF-A0A3B9RCM0-F1
#
_entry.id   AF-A0A3B9RCM0-F1
#
_cell.length_a   1.000
_cell.length_b   1.000
_cell.length_c   1.000
_cell.angle_alpha   90.00
_cell.angle_beta   90.00
_cell.angle_gamma   90.00
#
_symmetry.space_group_name_H-M   'P 1'
#
loop_
_entity.id
_entity.type
_entity.pdbx_description
1 polymer ?
#
loop_
_entity_poly.entity_id
_entity_poly.type
_entity_poly.pdbx_seq_one_letter_code
_entity_poly.pdbx_strand_id
1 'polypeptide(L)'
;PTLIFVHNIMVKEALTLLRNRISCKPIGFELLPEKFTMRQLQKLYEAILDTELDKRNFINKFNSLDLLTKLKEKDMSSSKKGAFLFEFDQNKYHKKVEKGFSFKI
;
A
#
# COMPACT_ATOMS: atom_id res chain seq x y z
N PRO A 1 18.97 16.68 1.50
CA PRO A 1 19.35 18.11 1.30
C PRO A 1 18.70 18.95 2.42
N THR A 2 19.39 19.95 2.94
CA THR A 2 18.85 20.85 3.97
C THR A 2 17.84 21.80 3.34
N LEU A 3 16.55 21.59 3.61
CA LEU A 3 15.50 22.50 3.14
C LEU A 3 15.54 23.82 3.93
N ILE A 4 15.27 24.92 3.24
CA ILE A 4 15.27 26.29 3.79
C ILE A 4 14.10 26.45 4.77
N PHE A 5 14.25 27.25 5.84
CA PHE A 5 13.22 27.53 6.85
C PHE A 5 12.71 26.29 7.61
N VAL A 6 11.38 26.19 7.78
CA VAL A 6 10.66 25.20 8.60
C VAL A 6 10.22 23.98 7.78
N HIS A 7 10.59 23.91 6.50
CA HIS A 7 10.12 22.85 5.59
C HIS A 7 10.54 21.45 6.05
N ASN A 8 11.69 21.30 6.72
CA ASN A 8 12.07 20.02 7.32
C ASN A 8 11.08 19.55 8.41
N ILE A 9 10.47 20.48 9.14
CA ILE A 9 9.47 20.17 10.17
C ILE A 9 8.13 19.84 9.51
N MET A 10 7.68 20.65 8.55
CA MET A 10 6.44 20.39 7.80
C MET A 10 6.47 19.04 7.09
N VAL A 11 7.60 18.68 6.47
CA VAL A 11 7.79 17.36 5.83
C VAL A 11 7.73 16.24 6.86
N LYS A 12 8.40 16.39 8.01
CA LYS A 12 8.35 15.38 9.09
C LYS A 12 6.95 15.20 9.67
N GLU A 13 6.22 16.29 9.88
CA GLU A 13 4.84 16.24 10.36
C GLU A 13 3.92 15.59 9.33
N ALA A 14 4.02 15.99 8.05
CA ALA A 14 3.24 15.39 6.97
C ALA A 14 3.51 13.88 6.84
N LEU A 15 4.77 13.47 6.95
CA LEU A 15 5.16 12.06 6.94
C LEU A 15 4.57 11.30 8.14
N THR A 16 4.57 11.91 9.32
CA THR A 16 4.02 11.31 10.54
C THR A 16 2.50 11.15 10.44
N LEU A 17 1.81 12.16 9.91
CA LEU A 17 0.37 12.09 9.62
C LEU A 17 0.07 11.02 8.55
N LEU A 18 0.89 10.92 7.51
CA LEU A 18 0.75 9.91 6.47
C LEU A 18 0.92 8.50 7.03
N ARG A 19 1.95 8.27 7.85
CA ARG A 19 2.17 7.00 8.56
C ARG A 19 0.97 6.63 9.43
N ASN A 20 0.50 7.55 10.26
CA ASN A 20 -0.68 7.32 11.11
C ASN A 20 -1.94 6.97 10.30
N ARG A 21 -2.15 7.66 9.16
CA ARG A 21 -3.29 7.38 8.27
C ARG A 21 -3.19 5.99 7.64
N ILE A 22 -2.01 5.59 7.18
CA ILE A 22 -1.78 4.31 6.50
C ILE A 22 -1.76 3.13 7.48
N SER A 23 -1.41 3.37 8.75
CA SER A 23 -1.55 2.36 9.80
C SER A 23 -3.00 2.05 10.14
N CYS A 24 -3.92 3.01 10.02
CA CYS A 24 -5.33 2.87 10.41
C CYS A 24 -6.29 2.62 9.24
N LYS A 25 -5.88 2.94 8.01
CA LYS A 25 -6.67 2.74 6.80
C LYS A 25 -5.75 2.24 5.69
N PRO A 26 -6.22 1.35 4.80
CA PRO A 26 -5.47 0.93 3.62
C PRO A 26 -5.49 2.06 2.58
N ILE A 27 -4.85 3.17 2.93
CA ILE A 27 -4.58 4.33 2.08
C ILE A 27 -3.21 4.10 1.43
N GLY A 28 -3.03 4.58 0.21
CA GLY A 28 -1.79 4.39 -0.55
C GLY A 28 -2.02 3.79 -1.94
N PHE A 29 -3.21 3.29 -2.24
CA PHE A 29 -3.56 2.89 -3.61
C PHE A 29 -3.58 4.08 -4.57
N GLU A 30 -3.89 5.28 -4.09
CA GLU A 30 -3.79 6.53 -4.87
C GLU A 30 -2.34 6.87 -5.27
N LEU A 31 -1.35 6.33 -4.54
CA LEU A 31 0.08 6.48 -4.84
C LEU A 31 0.58 5.37 -5.78
N LEU A 32 -0.28 4.41 -6.13
CA LEU A 32 0.02 3.32 -7.05
C LEU A 32 -0.71 3.56 -8.37
N PRO A 33 -0.18 3.02 -9.48
CA PRO A 33 -0.94 2.94 -10.73
C PRO A 33 -2.22 2.11 -10.52
N GLU A 34 -3.24 2.30 -11.38
CA GLU A 34 -4.51 1.54 -11.30
C GLU A 34 -4.30 0.02 -11.23
N LYS A 35 -3.30 -0.48 -11.96
CA LYS A 35 -2.85 -1.87 -11.92
C LYS A 35 -1.45 -1.93 -11.33
N PHE A 36 -1.30 -2.64 -10.23
CA PHE A 36 -0.01 -2.77 -9.54
C PHE A 36 0.30 -4.22 -9.19
N THR A 37 1.57 -4.51 -9.03
CA THR A 37 2.05 -5.79 -8.52
C THR A 37 2.07 -5.78 -7.00
N MET A 38 1.90 -6.95 -6.38
CA MET A 38 2.03 -7.11 -4.94
C MET A 38 3.39 -6.63 -4.39
N ARG A 39 4.45 -6.70 -5.21
CA ARG A 39 5.78 -6.19 -4.87
C ARG A 39 5.83 -4.66 -4.83
N GLN A 40 5.13 -3.98 -5.74
CA GLN A 40 5.02 -2.51 -5.71
C GLN A 40 4.24 -2.06 -4.48
N LEU A 41 3.15 -2.75 -4.15
CA LEU A 41 2.39 -2.50 -2.93
C LEU A 41 3.27 -2.67 -1.68
N GLN A 42 4.03 -3.76 -1.59
CA GLN A 42 4.98 -3.98 -0.50
C GLN A 42 5.98 -2.82 -0.38
N LYS A 43 6.66 -2.48 -1.48
CA LYS A 43 7.65 -1.38 -1.50
C LYS A 43 7.08 -0.03 -1.08
N LEU A 44 5.83 0.26 -1.46
CA LEU A 44 5.16 1.48 -1.04
C LEU A 44 5.02 1.52 0.49
N TYR A 45 4.50 0.44 1.07
CA TYR A 45 4.31 0.36 2.52
C TYR A 45 5.65 0.37 3.28
N GLU A 46 6.67 -0.31 2.77
CA GLU A 46 8.03 -0.28 3.33
C GLU A 46 8.61 1.15 3.29
N ALA A 47 8.45 1.87 2.16
CA ALA A 47 8.93 3.24 2.02
C ALA A 47 8.19 4.23 2.95
N ILE A 48 6.91 4.00 3.20
CA ILE A 48 6.09 4.86 4.06
C ILE A 48 6.40 4.59 5.53
N LEU A 49 6.44 3.32 5.93
CA LEU A 49 6.68 2.90 7.30
C LEU A 49 8.17 2.94 7.67
N ASP A 50 9.05 3.07 6.69
CA ASP A 50 10.51 3.04 6.86
C ASP A 50 10.97 1.77 7.60
N THR A 51 10.30 0.66 7.29
CA THR A 51 10.55 -0.66 7.87
C THR A 51 10.46 -1.73 6.80
N GLU A 52 11.31 -2.74 6.88
CA GLU A 52 11.22 -3.91 6.00
C GLU A 52 10.05 -4.80 6.43
N LEU A 53 9.19 -5.14 5.48
CA LEU A 53 8.04 -5.99 5.73
C LEU A 53 8.33 -7.39 5.22
N ASP A 54 8.05 -8.40 6.05
CA ASP A 54 8.16 -9.79 5.59
C ASP A 54 7.16 -10.03 4.45
N LYS A 55 7.70 -10.40 3.29
CA LYS A 55 6.92 -10.62 2.06
C LYS A 55 5.80 -11.63 2.26
N ARG A 56 6.02 -12.71 3.01
CA ARG A 56 5.03 -13.78 3.19
C ARG A 56 3.88 -13.28 4.07
N ASN A 57 4.20 -12.63 5.18
CA ASN A 57 3.21 -12.05 6.07
C ASN A 57 2.41 -10.95 5.39
N PHE A 58 3.07 -10.08 4.61
CA PHE A 58 2.41 -9.02 3.85
C PHE A 58 1.40 -9.58 2.85
N ILE A 59 1.83 -10.55 2.03
CA ILE A 59 0.97 -11.20 1.03
C ILE A 59 -0.21 -11.91 1.71
N ASN A 60 0.05 -12.68 2.77
CA ASN A 60 -1.00 -13.39 3.51
C ASN A 60 -2.02 -12.42 4.11
N LYS A 61 -1.56 -11.28 4.63
CA LYS A 61 -2.41 -10.23 5.19
C LYS A 61 -3.28 -9.61 4.11
N PHE A 62 -2.72 -9.13 3.01
CA PHE A 62 -3.53 -8.53 1.94
C PHE A 62 -4.49 -9.53 1.27
N ASN A 63 -4.10 -10.80 1.16
CA ASN A 63 -5.00 -11.84 0.69
C ASN A 63 -6.14 -12.12 1.67
N SER A 64 -5.88 -12.14 3.00
CA SER A 64 -6.93 -12.33 4.01
C SER A 64 -7.86 -11.12 4.11
N LEU A 65 -7.34 -9.93 3.79
CA LEU A 65 -8.14 -8.72 3.71
C LEU A 65 -9.13 -8.73 2.55
N ASP A 66 -8.97 -9.57 1.52
CA ASP A 66 -9.87 -9.64 0.34
C ASP A 66 -10.28 -8.25 -0.18
N LEU A 67 -9.30 -7.35 -0.29
CA LEU A 67 -9.47 -5.98 -0.82
C LEU A 67 -8.89 -5.82 -2.23
N LEU A 68 -8.22 -6.86 -2.74
CA LEU A 68 -7.51 -6.84 -4.01
C LEU A 68 -8.15 -7.84 -4.97
N THR A 69 -8.40 -7.38 -6.19
CA THR A 69 -8.85 -8.22 -7.29
C THR A 69 -7.65 -8.62 -8.13
N LYS A 70 -7.38 -9.93 -8.20
CA LYS A 70 -6.29 -10.48 -9.02
C LYS A 70 -6.68 -10.43 -10.50
N LEU A 71 -5.87 -9.77 -11.32
CA LEU A 71 -6.05 -9.73 -12.76
C LEU A 71 -5.39 -10.95 -13.44
N LYS A 72 -5.88 -11.31 -14.63
CA LYS A 72 -5.25 -12.34 -15.48
C LYS A 72 -3.96 -11.83 -16.14
N GLU A 73 -3.83 -10.51 -16.23
CA GLU A 73 -2.65 -9.82 -16.75
C GLU A 73 -1.45 -9.99 -15.82
N LYS A 74 -0.27 -10.07 -16.43
CA LYS A 74 1.01 -10.11 -15.71
C LYS A 74 1.90 -8.98 -16.19
N ASP A 75 2.53 -8.31 -15.25
CA ASP A 75 3.64 -7.42 -15.53
C ASP A 75 4.89 -8.25 -15.85
N MET A 76 5.35 -8.18 -17.10
CA MET A 76 6.54 -8.86 -17.60
C MET A 76 7.78 -7.93 -17.64
N SER A 77 7.63 -6.65 -17.28
CA SER A 77 8.72 -5.66 -17.37
C SER A 77 9.92 -6.01 -16.51
N SER A 78 9.68 -6.67 -15.37
CA SER A 78 10.70 -6.92 -14.35
C SER A 78 11.28 -8.35 -14.37
N SER A 79 10.64 -9.32 -15.04
CA SER A 79 11.08 -10.72 -15.01
C SER A 79 10.46 -11.60 -16.09
N LYS A 80 11.20 -12.64 -16.54
CA LYS A 80 10.73 -13.69 -17.46
C LYS A 80 9.48 -14.46 -16.98
N LYS A 81 9.27 -14.57 -15.66
CA LYS A 81 8.07 -15.25 -15.10
C LYS A 81 6.85 -14.32 -14.98
N GLY A 82 7.08 -13.01 -15.02
CA GLY A 82 6.09 -11.97 -14.74
C GLY A 82 5.54 -11.99 -13.31
N ALA A 83 4.90 -10.89 -12.92
CA ALA A 83 4.14 -10.78 -11.69
C ALA A 83 2.67 -10.52 -12.01
N PHE A 84 1.74 -11.19 -11.32
CA PHE A 84 0.32 -10.90 -11.49
C PHE A 84 0.01 -9.46 -11.08
N LEU A 85 -0.81 -8.80 -11.89
CA LEU A 85 -1.35 -7.50 -11.56
C LEU A 85 -2.56 -7.65 -10.65
N PHE A 86 -2.73 -6.66 -9.78
CA PHE A 86 -3.83 -6.52 -8.85
C PHE A 86 -4.42 -5.13 -9.00
N GLU A 87 -5.71 -5.06 -8.72
CA GLU A 87 -6.49 -3.83 -8.69
C GLU A 87 -7.17 -3.71 -7.32
N PHE A 88 -7.27 -2.49 -6.80
CA PHE A 88 -7.92 -2.24 -5.52
C PHE A 88 -9.44 -2.17 -5.69
N ASP A 89 -10.17 -3.00 -4.93
CA ASP A 89 -11.63 -2.99 -4.95
C ASP A 89 -12.17 -2.04 -3.88
N GLN A 90 -12.41 -0.79 -4.29
CA GLN A 90 -12.98 0.26 -3.44
C GLN A 90 -14.37 -0.13 -2.88
N ASN A 91 -15.16 -0.90 -3.65
CA ASN A 91 -16.50 -1.31 -3.23
C ASN A 91 -16.43 -2.33 -2.10
N LYS A 92 -15.53 -3.32 -2.19
CA LYS A 92 -15.26 -4.27 -1.10
C LYS A 92 -14.73 -3.55 0.14
N TYR A 93 -13.86 -2.57 -0.04
CA TYR A 93 -13.34 -1.77 1.07
C TYR A 93 -14.44 -1.02 1.81
N HIS A 94 -15.27 -0.24 1.10
CA HIS A 94 -16.39 0.48 1.73
C HIS A 94 -17.32 -0.45 2.50
N LYS A 95 -17.73 -1.56 1.90
CA LYS A 95 -18.57 -2.58 2.56
C LYS A 95 -17.94 -3.16 3.82
N LYS A 96 -16.61 -3.29 3.86
CA LYS A 96 -15.90 -3.77 5.05
C LYS A 96 -15.80 -2.69 6.12
N VAL A 97 -15.52 -1.45 5.74
CA VAL A 97 -15.49 -0.30 6.66
C VAL A 97 -16.84 -0.11 7.34
N GLU A 98 -17.95 -0.19 6.58
CA GLU A 98 -19.31 -0.14 7.14
C GLU A 98 -19.58 -1.27 8.15
N LYS A 99 -18.93 -2.42 7.98
CA LYS A 99 -19.01 -3.57 8.89
C LYS A 99 -18.05 -3.47 10.09
N GLY A 100 -17.39 -2.32 10.29
CA GLY A 100 -16.47 -2.10 11.42
C GLY A 100 -15.05 -2.63 11.18
N PHE A 101 -14.62 -2.75 9.93
CA PHE A 101 -13.26 -3.18 9.60
C PHE A 101 -12.20 -2.19 10.11
N SER A 102 -11.31 -2.69 10.97
CA SER A 102 -10.12 -1.98 11.44
C SER A 102 -8.89 -2.51 10.69
N PHE A 103 -8.26 -1.66 9.89
CA PHE A 103 -6.99 -1.97 9.26
C PHE A 103 -5.87 -1.71 10.26
N LYS A 104 -5.03 -2.71 10.50
CA LYS A 104 -3.82 -2.58 11.30
C LYS A 104 -2.71 -3.32 10.60
N ILE A 105 -1.69 -2.61 10.12
CA ILE A 105 -0.53 -3.24 9.45
C ILE A 105 0.52 -3.71 10.44
#